data_AF-A0A958G7X2-F1
#
_entry.id   AF-A0A958G7X2-F1
#
_cell.length_a   1.000
_cell.length_b   1.000
_cell.length_c   1.000
_cell.angle_alpha   90.00
_cell.angle_beta   90.00
_cell.angle_gamma   90.00
#
_symmetry.space_group_name_H-M   'P 1'
#
loop_
_entity.id
_entity.type
_entity.pdbx_description
1 polymer ?
#
loop_
_entity_poly.entity_id
_entity_poly.type
_entity_poly.pdbx_seq_one_letter_code
_entity_poly.pdbx_strand_id
1 'polypeptide(L)'
;MIRSILLVLLCTGAVALGDSPITSTDFFRAYQDVEIVQQARSQRLLDAGMASFLSDSTQRIDVKAALINALSWEAMGQNNTVFYTRFLKERYQVSVDDQLLERLSPHELMCLGYITVMEDYFTP
;
A
#
# COMPACT_ATOMS: atom_id res chain seq x y z
N MET A 1 41.70 24.15 -21.39
CA MET A 1 41.33 22.73 -21.65
C MET A 1 40.56 22.10 -20.48
N ILE A 2 40.97 22.28 -19.21
CA ILE A 2 40.26 21.72 -18.03
C ILE A 2 38.84 22.28 -17.83
N ARG A 3 38.64 23.58 -18.10
CA ARG A 3 37.35 24.27 -17.93
C ARG A 3 36.24 23.73 -18.86
N SER A 4 36.61 23.27 -20.05
CA SER A 4 35.67 22.69 -21.03
C SER A 4 35.27 21.26 -20.68
N ILE A 5 36.15 20.50 -20.01
CA ILE A 5 35.88 19.13 -19.56
C ILE A 5 34.87 19.11 -18.40
N LEU A 6 34.96 20.09 -17.50
CA LEU A 6 34.03 20.23 -16.37
C LEU A 6 32.57 20.49 -16.83
N LEU A 7 32.40 21.22 -17.93
CA LEU A 7 31.07 21.54 -18.47
C LEU A 7 30.40 20.32 -19.14
N VAL A 8 31.20 19.46 -19.78
CA VAL A 8 30.72 18.22 -20.42
C VAL A 8 30.26 17.20 -19.37
N LEU A 9 30.97 17.11 -18.23
CA LEU A 9 30.60 16.24 -17.10
C LEU A 9 29.30 16.66 -16.39
N LEU A 10 28.94 17.95 -16.41
CA LEU A 10 27.67 18.43 -15.82
C LEU A 10 26.44 18.11 -16.68
N CYS A 11 26.60 17.93 -17.99
CA CYS A 11 25.49 17.73 -18.93
C CYS A 11 25.11 16.25 -19.14
N THR A 12 25.82 15.30 -18.53
CA THR A 12 25.52 13.86 -18.61
C THR A 12 24.76 13.34 -17.39
N GLY A 13 24.01 14.21 -16.68
CA GLY A 13 23.13 13.75 -15.60
C GLY A 13 22.13 12.74 -16.13
N ALA A 14 22.13 11.53 -15.56
CA ALA A 14 21.16 10.50 -15.92
C ALA A 14 19.74 11.03 -15.65
N VAL A 15 18.85 10.89 -16.64
CA VAL A 15 17.42 11.14 -16.44
C VAL A 15 16.91 10.06 -15.49
N ALA A 16 16.77 10.39 -14.21
CA ALA A 16 16.09 9.54 -13.25
C ALA A 16 14.59 9.65 -13.54
N LEU A 17 14.00 8.59 -14.12
CA LEU A 17 12.56 8.46 -14.20
C LEU A 17 12.05 8.23 -12.77
N GLY A 18 11.32 9.21 -12.24
CA GLY A 18 10.66 9.11 -10.93
C GLY A 18 9.41 8.21 -10.96
N ASP A 19 9.34 7.29 -11.90
CA ASP A 19 8.22 6.37 -12.12
C ASP A 19 8.53 4.99 -11.50
N SER A 20 9.07 5.01 -10.28
CA SER A 20 9.31 3.79 -9.53
C SER A 20 7.96 3.27 -9.03
N PRO A 21 7.59 2.01 -9.33
CA PRO A 21 6.35 1.42 -8.84
C PRO A 21 6.09 1.69 -7.36
N ILE A 22 4.82 1.84 -6.97
CA ILE A 22 4.43 1.98 -5.55
C ILE A 22 4.93 0.81 -4.68
N THR A 23 5.24 -0.31 -5.33
CA THR A 23 5.80 -1.54 -4.77
C THR A 23 7.33 -1.51 -4.59
N SER A 24 8.03 -0.48 -5.08
CA SER A 24 9.50 -0.41 -5.13
C SER A 24 10.16 -0.02 -3.80
N THR A 25 9.38 0.50 -2.85
CA THR A 25 9.89 0.93 -1.55
C THR A 25 9.27 0.09 -0.45
N ASP A 26 10.13 -0.64 0.27
CA ASP A 26 9.78 -1.36 1.50
C ASP A 26 9.60 -0.37 2.67
N PHE A 27 8.62 0.54 2.55
CA PHE A 27 8.27 1.55 3.56
C PHE A 27 8.01 0.93 4.94
N PHE A 28 7.45 -0.28 4.98
CA PHE A 28 7.16 -1.00 6.23
C PHE A 28 8.41 -1.23 7.10
N ARG A 29 9.63 -1.20 6.53
CA ARG A 29 10.88 -1.39 7.29
C ARG A 29 11.09 -0.33 8.37
N ALA A 30 10.52 0.87 8.21
CA ALA A 30 10.59 1.92 9.23
C ALA A 30 9.67 1.67 10.44
N TYR A 31 8.78 0.67 10.36
CA TYR A 31 7.76 0.35 11.36
C TYR A 31 7.93 -1.07 11.92
N GLN A 32 9.15 -1.60 11.89
CA GLN A 32 9.45 -2.94 12.41
C GLN A 32 9.21 -3.08 13.91
N ASP A 33 9.12 -1.98 14.64
CA ASP A 33 8.75 -1.91 16.05
C ASP A 33 7.24 -2.04 16.30
N VAL A 34 6.41 -1.96 15.25
CA VAL A 34 4.95 -2.07 15.35
C VAL A 34 4.49 -3.51 15.12
N GLU A 35 3.87 -4.11 16.14
CA GLU A 35 3.49 -5.53 16.15
C GLU A 35 2.59 -5.93 14.96
N ILE A 36 1.56 -5.14 14.65
CA ILE A 36 0.64 -5.47 13.55
C ILE A 36 1.32 -5.42 12.17
N VAL A 37 2.37 -4.60 12.02
CA VAL A 37 3.18 -4.53 10.80
C VAL A 37 4.07 -5.77 10.68
N GLN A 38 4.66 -6.23 11.79
CA GLN A 38 5.41 -7.50 11.81
C GLN A 38 4.50 -8.69 11.50
N GLN A 39 3.29 -8.70 12.05
CA GLN A 39 2.29 -9.73 11.79
C GLN A 39 1.94 -9.77 10.29
N ALA A 40 1.61 -8.61 9.70
CA ALA A 40 1.35 -8.49 8.27
C ALA A 40 2.55 -8.97 7.42
N ARG A 41 3.79 -8.62 7.81
CA ARG A 41 4.99 -9.08 7.11
C ARG A 41 5.16 -10.60 7.16
N SER A 42 4.86 -11.22 8.30
CA SER A 42 5.04 -12.66 8.50
C SER A 42 3.98 -13.48 7.76
N GLN A 43 2.72 -13.08 7.84
CA GLN A 43 1.59 -13.79 7.26
C GLN A 43 1.44 -13.49 5.77
N ARG A 44 1.79 -12.26 5.37
CA ARG A 44 1.54 -11.64 4.06
C ARG A 44 0.06 -11.49 3.70
N LEU A 45 -0.84 -12.25 4.31
CA LEU A 45 -2.30 -12.18 4.16
C LEU A 45 -2.93 -11.25 5.19
N LEU A 46 -4.01 -10.58 4.78
CA LEU A 46 -4.91 -9.90 5.72
C LEU A 46 -5.73 -10.92 6.52
N ASP A 47 -5.81 -10.67 7.82
CA ASP A 47 -6.78 -11.31 8.70
C ASP A 47 -7.84 -10.30 9.21
N ALA A 48 -8.80 -10.80 9.98
CA ALA A 48 -9.88 -9.98 10.52
C ALA A 48 -9.39 -8.89 11.48
N GLY A 49 -8.31 -9.14 12.23
CA GLY A 49 -7.72 -8.17 13.15
C GLY A 49 -7.06 -7.02 12.39
N MET A 50 -6.29 -7.35 11.34
CA MET A 50 -5.71 -6.37 10.44
C MET A 50 -6.77 -5.56 9.71
N ALA A 51 -7.81 -6.19 9.16
CA ALA A 51 -8.91 -5.49 8.52
C ALA A 51 -9.63 -4.53 9.50
N SER A 52 -9.88 -4.98 10.73
CA SER A 52 -10.45 -4.11 11.77
C SER A 52 -9.54 -2.92 12.09
N PHE A 53 -8.22 -3.13 12.16
CA PHE A 53 -7.25 -2.05 12.38
C PHE A 53 -7.23 -1.05 11.22
N LEU A 54 -7.30 -1.53 9.97
CA LEU A 54 -7.36 -0.69 8.78
C LEU A 54 -8.65 0.16 8.73
N SER A 55 -9.76 -0.33 9.28
CA SER A 55 -11.05 0.40 9.32
C SER A 55 -11.31 1.18 10.62
N ASP A 56 -10.37 1.20 11.56
CA ASP A 56 -10.49 1.96 12.80
C ASP A 56 -9.92 3.38 12.62
N SER A 57 -10.79 4.40 12.67
CA SER A 57 -10.43 5.80 12.46
C SER A 57 -9.47 6.38 13.51
N THR A 58 -9.31 5.72 14.66
CA THR A 58 -8.39 6.14 15.72
C THR A 58 -6.95 5.72 15.45
N GLN A 59 -6.73 4.74 14.56
CA GLN A 59 -5.40 4.26 14.21
C GLN A 59 -4.70 5.20 13.24
N ARG A 60 -3.38 5.34 13.41
CA ARG A 60 -2.57 6.25 12.60
C ARG A 60 -2.50 5.78 11.14
N ILE A 61 -2.66 6.73 10.23
CA ILE A 61 -2.71 6.48 8.78
C ILE A 61 -1.40 5.90 8.22
N ASP A 62 -0.27 6.31 8.80
CA ASP A 62 1.07 5.87 8.40
C ASP A 62 1.32 4.41 8.76
N VAL A 63 0.86 3.97 9.94
CA VAL A 63 0.91 2.57 10.35
C VAL A 63 0.02 1.70 9.48
N LYS A 64 -1.16 2.19 9.05
CA LYS A 64 -2.02 1.47 8.08
C LYS A 64 -1.31 1.27 6.75
N ALA A 65 -0.68 2.32 6.22
CA ALA A 65 0.11 2.22 4.99
C ALA A 65 1.30 1.26 5.15
N ALA A 66 2.00 1.29 6.29
CA ALA A 66 3.08 0.36 6.59
C ALA A 66 2.61 -1.10 6.67
N LEU A 67 1.46 -1.35 7.30
CA LEU A 67 0.83 -2.68 7.35
C LEU A 67 0.58 -3.18 5.93
N ILE A 68 -0.08 -2.40 5.09
CA ILE A 68 -0.41 -2.78 3.69
C ILE A 68 0.86 -3.03 2.88
N ASN A 69 1.86 -2.16 3.00
CA ASN A 69 3.14 -2.33 2.34
C ASN A 69 3.88 -3.62 2.80
N ALA A 70 3.73 -4.01 4.07
CA ALA A 70 4.32 -5.22 4.63
C ALA A 70 3.75 -6.52 4.05
N LEU A 71 2.47 -6.52 3.65
CA LEU A 71 1.82 -7.65 2.96
C LEU A 71 2.57 -8.02 1.68
N SER A 72 3.20 -7.03 1.04
CA SER A 72 4.08 -7.13 -0.13
C SER A 72 3.37 -7.52 -1.43
N TRP A 73 3.93 -7.11 -2.55
CA TRP A 73 3.44 -7.41 -3.90
C TRP A 73 3.89 -8.78 -4.43
N GLU A 74 4.97 -9.34 -3.87
CA GLU A 74 5.50 -10.66 -4.27
C GLU A 74 4.62 -11.82 -3.77
N ALA A 75 3.56 -11.51 -3.03
CA ALA A 75 2.59 -12.43 -2.52
C ALA A 75 1.60 -12.87 -3.63
N MET A 76 2.12 -13.51 -4.68
CA MET A 76 1.31 -14.06 -5.77
C MET A 76 0.21 -14.99 -5.21
N GLY A 77 -1.05 -14.70 -5.57
CA GLY A 77 -2.22 -15.51 -5.21
C GLY A 77 -2.95 -15.09 -3.93
N GLN A 78 -2.64 -13.91 -3.38
CA GLN A 78 -3.34 -13.40 -2.20
C GLN A 78 -4.47 -12.45 -2.57
N ASN A 79 -5.70 -12.81 -2.21
CA ASN A 79 -6.90 -12.00 -2.46
C ASN A 79 -7.16 -11.00 -1.32
N ASN A 80 -6.15 -10.21 -0.95
CA ASN A 80 -6.24 -9.27 0.19
C ASN A 80 -7.26 -8.16 -0.10
N THR A 81 -7.31 -7.68 -1.34
CA THR A 81 -8.31 -6.72 -1.82
C THR A 81 -9.71 -7.29 -1.68
N VAL A 82 -9.95 -8.51 -2.16
CA VAL A 82 -11.26 -9.18 -2.06
C VAL A 82 -11.66 -9.38 -0.60
N PHE A 83 -10.71 -9.82 0.25
CA PHE A 83 -10.96 -10.01 1.67
C PHE A 83 -11.38 -8.70 2.35
N TYR A 84 -10.63 -7.61 2.11
CA TYR A 84 -10.92 -6.32 2.73
C TYR A 84 -12.22 -5.70 2.19
N THR A 85 -12.48 -5.82 0.89
CA THR A 85 -13.77 -5.41 0.29
C THR A 85 -14.93 -6.15 0.94
N ARG A 86 -14.84 -7.47 1.14
CA ARG A 86 -15.88 -8.24 1.82
C ARG A 86 -16.07 -7.78 3.27
N PHE A 87 -14.97 -7.58 4.01
CA PHE A 87 -15.02 -7.06 5.38
C PHE A 87 -15.76 -5.71 5.44
N LEU A 88 -15.46 -4.80 4.52
CA LEU A 88 -16.12 -3.49 4.46
C LEU A 88 -17.59 -3.60 4.05
N LYS A 89 -17.94 -4.48 3.09
CA LYS A 89 -19.34 -4.76 2.72
C LYS A 89 -20.17 -5.25 3.89
N GLU A 90 -19.63 -6.18 4.68
CA GLU A 90 -20.27 -6.67 5.91
C GLU A 90 -20.45 -5.56 6.95
N ARG A 91 -19.41 -4.74 7.17
CA ARG A 91 -19.44 -3.60 8.09
C ARG A 91 -20.49 -2.55 7.72
N TYR A 92 -20.61 -2.23 6.44
CA TYR A 92 -21.56 -1.22 5.94
C TYR A 92 -22.92 -1.79 5.54
N GLN A 93 -23.10 -3.12 5.62
CA GLN A 93 -24.33 -3.83 5.23
C GLN A 93 -24.75 -3.56 3.77
N VAL A 94 -23.79 -3.55 2.86
CA VAL A 94 -24.00 -3.35 1.42
C VAL A 94 -23.49 -4.56 0.62
N SER A 95 -24.07 -4.81 -0.55
CA SER A 95 -23.68 -5.95 -1.41
C SER A 95 -22.97 -5.53 -2.71
N VAL A 96 -23.16 -4.29 -3.15
CA VAL A 96 -22.67 -3.76 -4.43
C VAL A 96 -21.51 -2.79 -4.19
N ASP A 97 -20.49 -2.82 -5.06
CA ASP A 97 -19.27 -2.03 -4.91
C ASP A 97 -19.53 -0.51 -4.99
N ASP A 98 -20.40 -0.06 -5.89
CA ASP A 98 -20.74 1.37 -5.99
C ASP A 98 -21.32 1.92 -4.69
N GLN A 99 -22.23 1.16 -4.07
CA GLN A 99 -22.81 1.52 -2.77
C GLN A 99 -21.76 1.51 -1.66
N LEU A 100 -20.75 0.64 -1.75
CA LEU A 100 -19.67 0.61 -0.79
C LEU A 100 -18.80 1.87 -0.90
N LEU A 101 -18.36 2.22 -2.12
CA LEU A 101 -17.48 3.35 -2.37
C LEU A 101 -18.08 4.69 -1.88
N GLU A 102 -19.40 4.85 -1.97
CA GLU A 102 -20.12 6.01 -1.43
C GLU A 102 -20.10 6.11 0.11
N ARG A 103 -19.78 5.01 0.82
CA ARG A 103 -19.86 4.90 2.28
C ARG A 103 -18.49 4.87 2.96
N LEU A 104 -17.44 4.53 2.23
CA LEU A 104 -16.08 4.44 2.77
C LEU A 104 -15.65 5.77 3.34
N SER A 105 -15.11 5.75 4.54
CA SER A 105 -14.38 6.91 5.05
C SER A 105 -13.10 7.15 4.22
N PRO A 106 -12.52 8.36 4.26
CA PRO A 106 -11.33 8.67 3.47
C PRO A 106 -10.14 7.73 3.73
N HIS A 107 -9.97 7.26 4.97
CA HIS A 107 -8.87 6.36 5.30
C HIS A 107 -9.14 4.92 4.87
N GLU A 108 -10.40 4.45 4.90
CA GLU A 108 -10.75 3.13 4.36
C GLU A 108 -10.59 3.09 2.84
N LEU A 109 -10.98 4.17 2.15
CA LEU A 109 -10.76 4.33 0.71
C LEU A 109 -9.27 4.30 0.37
N MET A 110 -8.44 5.02 1.14
CA MET A 110 -6.99 4.97 1.00
C MET A 110 -6.47 3.54 1.19
N CYS A 111 -6.89 2.85 2.25
CA CYS A 111 -6.43 1.48 2.53
C CYS A 111 -6.84 0.52 1.42
N LEU A 112 -8.10 0.57 0.98
CA LEU A 112 -8.62 -0.29 -0.09
C LEU A 112 -7.82 -0.07 -1.38
N GLY A 113 -7.70 1.18 -1.82
CA GLY A 113 -6.94 1.51 -3.02
C GLY A 113 -5.47 1.13 -2.91
N TYR A 114 -4.85 1.30 -1.75
CA TYR A 114 -3.45 0.92 -1.56
C TYR A 114 -3.25 -0.60 -1.61
N ILE A 115 -4.16 -1.39 -1.03
CA ILE A 115 -4.12 -2.85 -1.15
C ILE A 115 -4.28 -3.27 -2.62
N THR A 116 -5.23 -2.68 -3.34
CA THR A 116 -5.50 -2.97 -4.76
C THR A 116 -4.23 -2.80 -5.62
N VAL A 117 -3.57 -1.65 -5.53
CA VAL A 117 -2.35 -1.39 -6.33
C VAL A 117 -1.13 -2.17 -5.85
N MET A 118 -1.12 -2.66 -4.61
CA MET A 118 -0.07 -3.53 -4.09
C MET A 118 -0.25 -4.99 -4.53
N GLU A 119 -1.49 -5.44 -4.72
CA GLU A 119 -1.82 -6.79 -5.17
C GLU A 119 -1.60 -6.96 -6.67
N ASP A 120 -2.04 -5.98 -7.48
CA ASP A 120 -1.79 -5.94 -8.92
C ASP A 120 -1.44 -4.52 -9.39
N TYR A 121 -0.14 -4.21 -9.37
CA TYR A 121 0.36 -2.90 -9.79
C TYR A 121 0.16 -2.61 -11.28
N PHE A 122 0.20 -3.65 -12.14
CA PHE A 122 0.15 -3.47 -13.59
C PHE A 122 -1.28 -3.42 -14.13
N THR A 123 -2.22 -4.07 -13.43
CA THR A 123 -3.65 -4.06 -13.73
C THR A 123 -4.50 -3.83 -12.46
N PRO A 124 -4.43 -2.63 -11.86
CA PRO A 124 -5.15 -2.30 -10.63
C PRO A 124 -6.66 -2.15 -10.81
#